data_AF-A0A969JYA5-F1
#
_entry.id   AF-A0A969JYA5-F1
#
_cell.length_a   1.000
_cell.length_b   1.000
_cell.length_c   1.000
_cell.angle_alpha   90.00
_cell.angle_beta   90.00
_cell.angle_gamma   90.00
#
_symmetry.space_group_name_H-M   'P 1'
#
loop_
_entity.id
_entity.type
_entity.pdbx_description
1 polymer ?
#
loop_
_entity_poly.entity_id
_entity_poly.type
_entity_poly.pdbx_seq_one_letter_code
_entity_poly.pdbx_strand_id
1 'polypeptide(L)'
;MCNCEAVCPCRRHGEKAGGRSTYGFCDFALSWHITEGQASHVDLGNLSVVLVGSYDDDEPGSPWRVILYVDERGNAQQQQALADIFLGRAGGDTVRNFAAVIGDVVAIRPAKIELEHSRNQERMEVKGFVSAATAHADATDQPV
;
A
#
# COMPACT_ATOMS: atom_id res chain seq x y z
N MET A 1 2.43 -6.01 -2.53
CA MET A 1 3.17 -7.28 -2.34
C MET A 1 3.11 -7.66 -0.87
N CYS A 2 2.98 -8.95 -0.54
CA CYS A 2 3.04 -9.47 0.83
C CYS A 2 3.83 -10.80 0.79
N ASN A 3 4.32 -11.26 1.93
CA ASN A 3 4.94 -12.57 2.07
C ASN A 3 3.99 -13.75 1.77
N CYS A 4 2.67 -13.57 1.80
CA CYS A 4 1.70 -14.64 1.56
C CYS A 4 1.79 -15.28 0.17
N GLU A 5 1.39 -16.55 0.08
CA GLU A 5 1.24 -17.26 -1.19
C GLU A 5 0.15 -16.63 -2.07
N ALA A 6 0.41 -16.59 -3.38
CA ALA A 6 -0.53 -16.05 -4.35
C ALA A 6 -1.66 -17.07 -4.63
N VAL A 7 -2.91 -16.64 -4.79
CA VAL A 7 -3.45 -15.26 -4.65
C VAL A 7 -3.63 -14.91 -3.15
N CYS A 8 -3.32 -13.68 -2.71
CA CYS A 8 -3.29 -13.35 -1.25
C CYS A 8 -4.59 -13.77 -0.55
N PRO A 9 -4.55 -14.69 0.43
CA PRO A 9 -5.74 -15.15 1.13
C PRO A 9 -6.35 -14.06 2.02
N CYS A 10 -5.53 -13.09 2.42
CA CYS A 10 -5.82 -11.98 3.31
C CYS A 10 -6.85 -10.97 2.74
N ARG A 11 -6.89 -10.81 1.42
CA ARG A 11 -7.67 -9.77 0.74
C ARG A 11 -9.02 -10.32 0.33
N ARG A 12 -10.05 -9.47 0.34
CA ARG A 12 -11.32 -9.77 -0.34
C ARG A 12 -11.09 -9.91 -1.85
N HIS A 13 -11.61 -10.99 -2.44
CA HIS A 13 -11.61 -11.23 -3.88
C HIS A 13 -13.05 -11.41 -4.35
N GLY A 14 -13.59 -10.37 -5.02
CA GLY A 14 -15.00 -10.31 -5.37
C GLY A 14 -15.88 -10.43 -4.13
N GLU A 15 -16.76 -11.45 -4.11
CA GLU A 15 -17.65 -11.74 -2.97
C GLU A 15 -16.97 -12.55 -1.86
N LYS A 16 -15.80 -13.16 -2.13
CA LYS A 16 -15.09 -13.96 -1.14
C LYS A 16 -14.40 -13.04 -0.13
N ALA A 17 -14.85 -13.11 1.13
CA ALA A 17 -14.20 -12.42 2.24
C ALA A 17 -12.72 -12.85 2.37
N GLY A 18 -11.87 -11.92 2.79
CA GLY A 18 -10.49 -12.22 3.15
C GLY A 18 -10.45 -13.17 4.35
N GLY A 19 -9.48 -14.07 4.35
CA GLY A 19 -9.18 -14.98 5.44
C GLY A 19 -7.89 -14.61 6.17
N ARG A 20 -7.31 -15.60 6.83
CA ARG A 20 -6.01 -15.48 7.51
C ARG A 20 -4.86 -15.38 6.51
N SER A 21 -3.73 -14.81 6.96
CA SER A 21 -2.48 -14.83 6.21
C SER A 21 -1.98 -16.29 6.02
N THR A 22 -1.11 -16.51 5.03
CA THR A 22 -0.56 -17.85 4.75
C THR A 22 0.27 -18.40 5.92
N TYR A 23 1.01 -17.53 6.62
CA TYR A 23 2.02 -17.93 7.61
C TYR A 23 1.69 -17.51 9.05
N GLY A 24 0.46 -17.05 9.32
CA GLY A 24 0.05 -16.51 10.62
C GLY A 24 0.42 -15.05 10.85
N PHE A 25 1.32 -14.49 10.03
CA PHE A 25 1.65 -13.07 9.96
C PHE A 25 1.78 -12.62 8.49
N CYS A 26 1.50 -11.34 8.21
CA CYS A 26 1.78 -10.76 6.89
C CYS A 26 2.63 -9.51 7.03
N ASP A 27 3.77 -9.52 6.35
CA ASP A 27 4.54 -8.32 6.02
C ASP A 27 4.17 -7.89 4.61
N PHE A 28 3.74 -6.64 4.45
CA PHE A 28 3.25 -6.13 3.18
C PHE A 28 3.82 -4.76 2.83
N ALA A 29 3.86 -4.51 1.52
CA ALA A 29 4.03 -3.20 0.92
C ALA A 29 2.93 -2.98 -0.11
N LEU A 30 2.14 -1.93 0.07
CA LEU A 30 1.13 -1.47 -0.87
C LEU A 30 1.60 -0.17 -1.50
N SER A 31 1.45 -0.04 -2.81
CA SER A 31 1.87 1.14 -3.55
C SER A 31 0.73 1.70 -4.37
N TRP A 32 0.72 3.03 -4.51
CA TRP A 32 -0.19 3.75 -5.38
C TRP A 32 0.60 4.76 -6.20
N HIS A 33 0.29 4.80 -7.50
CA HIS A 33 0.63 5.92 -8.36
C HIS A 33 -0.65 6.71 -8.64
N ILE A 34 -0.66 7.98 -8.26
CA ILE A 34 -1.81 8.84 -8.47
C ILE A 34 -1.67 9.44 -9.86
N THR A 35 -2.38 8.89 -10.84
CA THR A 35 -2.36 9.43 -12.20
C THR A 35 -2.90 10.87 -12.22
N GLU A 36 -4.01 11.09 -11.52
CA GLU A 36 -4.74 12.36 -11.45
C GLU A 36 -5.46 12.45 -10.10
N GLY A 37 -5.66 13.65 -9.56
CA GLY A 37 -6.49 13.86 -8.38
C GLY A 37 -6.08 15.05 -7.53
N GLN A 38 -6.96 15.47 -6.62
CA GLN A 38 -6.71 16.59 -5.72
C GLN A 38 -7.32 16.33 -4.34
N ALA A 39 -6.71 16.92 -3.30
CA ALA A 39 -7.28 17.04 -1.97
C ALA A 39 -7.67 18.50 -1.72
N SER A 40 -8.97 18.80 -1.71
CA SER A 40 -9.48 20.17 -1.71
C SER A 40 -8.94 20.99 -2.89
N HIS A 41 -7.91 21.81 -2.68
CA HIS A 41 -7.24 22.65 -3.69
C HIS A 41 -5.77 22.26 -3.91
N VAL A 42 -5.32 21.16 -3.31
CA VAL A 42 -3.96 20.63 -3.43
C VAL A 42 -3.97 19.56 -4.51
N ASP A 43 -3.28 19.82 -5.63
CA ASP A 43 -3.07 18.83 -6.69
C ASP A 43 -2.16 17.70 -6.20
N LEU A 44 -2.53 16.45 -6.44
CA LEU A 44 -1.81 15.24 -6.05
C LEU A 44 -1.40 14.39 -7.26
N GLY A 45 -1.65 14.88 -8.47
CA GLY A 45 -1.29 14.19 -9.71
C GLY A 45 0.19 13.85 -9.81
N ASN A 46 0.48 12.70 -10.40
CA ASN A 46 1.80 12.14 -10.67
C ASN A 46 2.67 11.90 -9.42
N LEU A 47 2.09 11.92 -8.22
CA LEU A 47 2.75 11.54 -6.97
C LEU A 47 2.48 10.08 -6.63
N SER A 48 3.40 9.49 -5.86
CA SER A 48 3.30 8.11 -5.41
C SER A 48 3.27 8.00 -3.88
N VAL A 49 2.65 6.94 -3.40
CA VAL A 49 2.57 6.61 -1.97
C VAL A 49 2.88 5.12 -1.79
N VAL A 50 3.64 4.79 -0.75
CA VAL A 50 3.90 3.40 -0.35
C VAL A 50 3.57 3.24 1.12
N LEU A 51 2.66 2.33 1.43
CA LEU A 51 2.34 1.91 2.79
C LEU A 51 3.00 0.56 3.04
N VAL A 52 3.91 0.52 4.00
CA VAL A 52 4.51 -0.73 4.48
C VAL A 52 3.93 -1.04 5.84
N GLY A 53 3.59 -2.30 6.08
CA GLY A 53 3.14 -2.69 7.40
C GLY A 53 3.27 -4.16 7.67
N SER A 54 2.98 -4.49 8.92
CA SER A 54 2.89 -5.87 9.40
C SER A 54 1.71 -6.05 10.35
N TYR A 55 1.19 -7.27 10.40
CA TYR A 55 0.22 -7.71 11.40
C TYR A 55 0.35 -9.21 11.69
N ASP A 56 -0.19 -9.61 12.84
CA ASP A 56 -0.29 -10.99 13.30
C ASP A 56 -1.77 -11.41 13.33
N ASP A 57 -2.09 -12.60 12.80
CA ASP A 57 -3.45 -13.15 12.75
C ASP A 57 -4.00 -13.52 14.15
N ASP A 58 -3.11 -13.76 15.12
CA ASP A 58 -3.47 -14.18 16.47
C ASP A 58 -3.64 -12.98 17.43
N GLU A 59 -3.30 -11.77 17.00
CA GLU A 59 -3.69 -10.54 17.70
C GLU A 59 -5.18 -10.22 17.46
N PRO A 60 -5.97 -9.89 18.51
CA PRO A 60 -7.38 -9.55 18.35
C PRO A 60 -7.59 -8.37 17.38
N GLY A 61 -8.30 -8.62 16.28
CA GLY A 61 -8.55 -7.64 15.24
C GLY A 61 -7.37 -7.38 14.29
N SER A 62 -6.25 -8.10 14.47
CA SER A 62 -5.03 -8.04 13.65
C SER A 62 -4.63 -6.61 13.24
N PRO A 63 -4.41 -5.71 14.23
CA PRO A 63 -4.14 -4.31 13.94
C PRO A 63 -2.83 -4.18 13.16
N TRP A 64 -2.84 -3.35 12.12
CA TRP A 64 -1.64 -3.10 11.34
C TRP A 64 -0.74 -2.11 12.06
N ARG A 65 0.55 -2.44 12.11
CA ARG A 65 1.63 -1.49 12.42
C ARG A 65 2.24 -1.03 11.10
N VAL A 66 2.22 0.27 10.81
CA VAL A 66 2.55 0.80 9.48
C VAL A 66 3.59 1.91 9.50
N ILE A 67 4.36 2.00 8.41
CA ILE A 67 5.11 3.17 7.98
C ILE A 67 4.52 3.64 6.66
N LEU A 68 4.19 4.92 6.57
CA LEU A 68 3.77 5.54 5.32
C LEU A 68 4.94 6.30 4.69
N TYR A 69 5.25 5.99 3.45
CA TYR A 69 6.13 6.78 2.60
C TYR A 69 5.31 7.62 1.63
N VAL A 70 5.57 8.91 1.61
CA VAL A 70 4.99 9.87 0.68
C VAL A 70 6.06 10.37 -0.27
N ASP A 71 5.67 10.72 -1.49
CA ASP A 71 6.62 11.16 -2.52
C ASP A 71 7.40 12.41 -2.10
N GLU A 72 8.73 12.34 -2.12
CA GLU A 72 9.59 13.49 -1.82
C GLU A 72 9.46 14.62 -2.86
N ARG A 73 8.95 14.34 -4.06
CA ARG A 73 8.68 15.34 -5.10
C ARG A 73 7.54 16.27 -4.74
N GLY A 74 6.62 15.82 -3.86
CA GLY A 74 5.52 16.64 -3.37
C GLY A 74 6.00 17.70 -2.38
N ASN A 75 5.36 18.88 -2.38
CA ASN A 75 5.57 19.89 -1.36
C ASN A 75 4.91 19.50 -0.02
N ALA A 76 5.12 20.29 1.04
CA ALA A 76 4.58 19.99 2.38
C ALA A 76 3.06 19.82 2.43
N GLN A 77 2.29 20.60 1.66
CA GLN A 77 0.83 20.48 1.61
C GLN A 77 0.41 19.17 0.93
N GLN A 78 1.09 18.80 -0.16
CA GLN A 78 0.84 17.54 -0.86
C GLN A 78 1.18 16.34 0.02
N GLN A 79 2.35 16.34 0.66
CA GLN A 79 2.79 15.29 1.56
C GLN A 79 1.82 15.08 2.73
N GLN A 80 1.34 16.18 3.34
CA GLN A 80 0.35 16.12 4.40
C GLN A 80 -0.99 15.57 3.92
N ALA A 81 -1.47 16.05 2.76
CA ALA A 81 -2.72 15.56 2.17
C ALA A 81 -2.66 14.05 1.85
N LEU A 82 -1.55 13.57 1.30
CA LEU A 82 -1.31 12.14 1.08
C LEU A 82 -1.34 11.38 2.39
N ALA A 83 -0.67 11.88 3.43
CA ALA A 83 -0.68 11.25 4.74
C ALA A 83 -2.10 11.15 5.32
N ASP A 84 -2.89 12.21 5.21
CA ASP A 84 -4.24 12.22 5.76
C ASP A 84 -5.19 11.30 4.99
N ILE A 85 -5.05 11.19 3.67
CA ILE A 85 -5.84 10.26 2.84
C ILE A 85 -5.48 8.80 3.13
N PHE A 86 -4.18 8.47 3.03
CA PHE A 86 -3.73 7.08 3.10
C PHE A 86 -3.68 6.52 4.52
N LEU A 87 -3.78 7.37 5.55
CA LEU A 87 -4.02 6.95 6.94
C LEU A 87 -5.50 7.05 7.34
N GLY A 88 -6.40 7.32 6.39
CA GLY A 88 -7.85 7.35 6.61
C GLY A 88 -8.38 8.55 7.39
N ARG A 89 -7.53 9.54 7.74
CA ARG A 89 -7.91 10.75 8.47
C ARG A 89 -8.82 11.66 7.64
N ALA A 90 -8.69 11.62 6.32
CA ALA A 90 -9.58 12.31 5.39
C ALA A 90 -10.90 11.56 5.13
N GLY A 91 -11.10 10.38 5.72
CA GLY A 91 -12.26 9.54 5.45
C GLY A 91 -12.21 8.86 4.08
N GLY A 92 -13.38 8.67 3.47
CA GLY A 92 -13.51 8.06 2.14
C GLY A 92 -13.24 6.55 2.11
N ASP A 93 -12.92 6.04 0.92
CA ASP A 93 -12.81 4.60 0.67
C ASP A 93 -11.58 3.97 1.30
N THR A 94 -10.53 4.74 1.62
CA THR A 94 -9.35 4.20 2.31
C THR A 94 -9.75 3.60 3.66
N VAL A 95 -10.65 4.24 4.41
CA VAL A 95 -11.20 3.71 5.68
C VAL A 95 -11.91 2.37 5.46
N ARG A 96 -12.71 2.26 4.41
CA ARG A 96 -13.44 1.01 4.08
C ARG A 96 -12.52 -0.10 3.59
N ASN A 97 -11.44 0.25 2.89
CA ASN A 97 -10.57 -0.70 2.22
C ASN A 97 -9.47 -1.25 3.15
N PHE A 98 -8.85 -0.41 3.98
CA PHE A 98 -7.74 -0.84 4.84
C PHE A 98 -7.46 0.07 6.04
N ALA A 99 -7.72 1.38 5.96
CA ALA A 99 -7.23 2.30 6.98
C ALA A 99 -7.92 2.11 8.35
N ALA A 100 -9.11 1.51 8.40
CA ALA A 100 -9.80 1.19 9.65
C ALA A 100 -9.07 0.15 10.53
N VAL A 101 -8.19 -0.70 9.95
CA VAL A 101 -7.43 -1.70 10.70
C VAL A 101 -6.03 -1.22 11.09
N ILE A 102 -5.64 0.01 10.72
CA ILE A 102 -4.37 0.60 11.14
C ILE A 102 -4.45 0.91 12.64
N GLY A 103 -3.68 0.17 13.44
CA GLY A 103 -3.61 0.37 14.89
C GLY A 103 -2.46 1.29 15.30
N ASP A 104 -1.32 1.18 14.62
CA ASP A 104 -0.10 1.93 14.97
C ASP A 104 0.57 2.52 13.73
N VAL A 105 0.82 3.83 13.77
CA VAL A 105 1.56 4.56 12.73
C VAL A 105 2.95 4.87 13.28
N VAL A 106 3.92 4.03 12.94
CA VAL A 106 5.30 4.12 13.43
C VAL A 106 6.00 5.35 12.88
N ALA A 107 5.79 5.65 11.60
CA ALA A 107 6.38 6.81 10.95
C ALA A 107 5.62 7.23 9.68
N ILE A 108 5.77 8.49 9.33
CA ILE A 108 5.41 9.07 8.03
C ILE A 108 6.68 9.73 7.49
N ARG A 109 7.11 9.36 6.27
CA ARG A 109 8.39 9.81 5.73
C ARG A 109 8.28 10.22 4.26
N PRO A 110 8.73 11.43 3.89
CA PRO A 110 9.04 11.73 2.50
C PRO A 110 10.19 10.85 2.02
N ALA A 111 10.06 10.26 0.83
CA ALA A 111 11.10 9.45 0.23
C ALA A 111 11.01 9.45 -1.30
N LYS A 112 12.15 9.16 -1.95
CA LYS A 112 12.17 8.83 -3.37
C LYS A 112 11.45 7.50 -3.59
N ILE A 113 10.33 7.56 -4.32
CA ILE A 113 9.52 6.40 -4.67
C ILE A 113 9.61 6.18 -6.17
N GLU A 114 9.97 4.97 -6.57
CA GLU A 114 9.94 4.53 -7.97
C GLU A 114 9.03 3.32 -8.08
N LEU A 115 7.98 3.45 -8.89
CA LEU A 115 7.03 2.38 -9.18
C LEU A 115 7.12 2.04 -10.67
N GLU A 116 7.13 0.75 -10.97
CA GLU A 116 7.04 0.23 -12.33
C GLU A 116 5.88 -0.77 -12.35
N HIS A 117 4.85 -0.44 -13.14
CA HIS A 117 3.70 -1.30 -13.38
C HIS A 117 3.66 -1.57 -14.88
N SER A 118 4.37 -2.61 -15.31
CA SER A 118 4.36 -3.09 -16.69
C SER A 118 3.78 -4.49 -16.74
N ARG A 119 3.37 -4.96 -17.93
CA ARG A 119 2.72 -6.28 -18.04
C ARG A 119 3.63 -7.35 -17.44
N ASN A 120 3.09 -8.07 -16.48
CA ASN A 120 3.74 -9.17 -15.77
C ASN A 120 4.98 -8.76 -14.97
N GLN A 121 5.26 -7.46 -14.84
CA GLN A 121 6.40 -6.96 -14.10
C GLN A 121 5.97 -5.80 -13.22
N GLU A 122 5.97 -6.08 -11.92
CA GLU A 122 5.70 -5.11 -10.89
C GLU A 122 6.99 -4.87 -10.13
N ARG A 123 7.41 -3.61 -10.01
CA ARG A 123 8.53 -3.21 -9.15
C ARG A 123 8.13 -2.01 -8.31
N MET A 124 8.50 -2.05 -7.04
CA MET A 124 8.42 -0.91 -6.14
C MET A 124 9.75 -0.71 -5.42
N GLU A 125 10.20 0.54 -5.40
CA GLU A 125 11.37 0.97 -4.65
C GLU A 125 11.02 2.21 -3.83
N VAL A 126 11.31 2.13 -2.54
CA VAL A 126 11.45 3.30 -1.67
C VAL A 126 12.91 3.38 -1.30
N LYS A 127 13.63 4.35 -1.85
CA LYS A 127 15.10 4.38 -1.83
C LYS A 127 15.65 4.23 -0.41
N GLY A 128 16.39 3.14 -0.17
CA GLY A 128 17.03 2.84 1.12
C GLY A 128 16.13 2.19 2.18
N PHE A 129 14.86 1.93 1.87
CA PHE A 129 13.88 1.38 2.83
C PHE A 129 13.14 0.14 2.32
N VAL A 130 12.71 0.13 1.06
CA VAL A 130 11.86 -0.93 0.51
C VAL A 130 12.32 -1.27 -0.89
N SER A 131 12.45 -2.55 -1.20
CA SER A 131 12.56 -3.04 -2.56
C SER A 131 11.73 -4.32 -2.69
N ALA A 132 10.83 -4.35 -3.66
CA ALA A 132 10.07 -5.54 -3.97
C ALA A 132 9.77 -5.57 -5.47
N ALA A 133 9.91 -6.75 -6.08
CA ALA A 133 9.62 -6.98 -7.48
C ALA A 133 9.01 -8.37 -7.70
N THR A 134 8.24 -8.56 -8.77
CA THR A 134 7.86 -9.91 -9.21
C THR A 134 9.11 -10.71 -9.59
N ALA A 135 9.21 -11.93 -9.08
CA ALA A 135 10.40 -12.79 -9.30
C ALA A 135 10.52 -13.26 -10.75
N HIS A 136 9.39 -13.41 -11.45
CA HIS A 136 9.30 -13.80 -12.85
C HIS A 136 8.19 -13.00 -13.53
N ALA A 137 8.38 -12.65 -14.81
CA ALA A 137 7.27 -12.23 -15.64
C ALA A 137 6.34 -13.44 -15.82
N ASP A 138 5.14 -13.40 -15.24
CA ASP A 138 4.13 -14.43 -15.48
C ASP A 138 3.92 -14.59 -16.99
N ALA A 139 4.27 -15.77 -17.53
CA ALA A 139 4.17 -16.06 -18.96
C ALA A 139 2.74 -16.41 -19.41
N THR A 140 1.77 -16.33 -18.51
CA THR A 140 0.38 -16.68 -18.79
C THR A 140 -0.38 -15.48 -19.33
N ASP A 141 -0.76 -15.55 -20.61
CA ASP A 141 -1.64 -14.63 -21.34
C ASP A 141 -3.12 -14.73 -20.87
N GLN A 142 -3.35 -15.19 -19.63
CA GLN A 142 -4.69 -15.27 -19.06
C GLN A 142 -4.96 -13.99 -18.25
N PRO A 143 -6.05 -13.26 -18.57
CA PRO A 143 -6.44 -12.12 -17.76
C PRO A 143 -6.83 -12.59 -16.36
N VAL A 144 -6.30 -11.88 -15.36
CA VAL A 144 -6.66 -12.01 -13.94
C VAL A 144 -8.03 -11.40 -13.67
#